data_AF-A0ABD2W5M4-F1
#
_entry.id   AF-A0ABD2W5M4-F1
#
_cell.length_a   1.000
_cell.length_b   1.000
_cell.length_c   1.000
_cell.angle_alpha   90.00
_cell.angle_beta   90.00
_cell.angle_gamma   90.00
#
_symmetry.space_group_name_H-M   'P 1'
#
loop_
_entity.id
_entity.type
_entity.pdbx_description
1 polymer ?
#
loop_
_entity_poly.entity_id
_entity_poly.type
_entity_poly.pdbx_seq_one_letter_code
_entity_poly.pdbx_strand_id
1 'polypeptide(L)'
;MDVDNVDVINETVTNSIIVACDNSMPKSISKYKAQNWWTPNLNSLKKRNQTLRLEYQHLLKRHPGSESTRVAKRRFMANRKEYLNEIRRAKMASWRRFVTTESTEIVWGLPYKIAAGRVKPPKPLASLTENDGSMTKSWQETARAL
;
A
#
# COMPACT_ATOMS: atom_id res chain seq x y z
N MET A 1 38.22 21.63 38.42
CA MET A 1 37.00 20.89 38.01
C MET A 1 37.22 20.53 36.56
N ASP A 2 37.54 19.26 36.31
CA ASP A 2 37.94 18.76 34.99
C ASP A 2 36.77 18.84 34.01
N VAL A 3 36.96 19.63 32.96
CA VAL A 3 36.02 19.83 31.85
C VAL A 3 35.67 18.47 31.21
N ASP A 4 36.66 17.57 31.13
CA ASP A 4 36.51 16.22 30.58
C ASP A 4 35.48 15.36 31.34
N ASN A 5 35.32 15.57 32.65
CA ASN A 5 34.35 14.82 33.45
C ASN A 5 32.90 15.28 33.18
N VAL A 6 32.73 16.57 32.90
CA VAL A 6 31.41 17.14 32.56
C VAL A 6 30.94 16.63 31.21
N ASP A 7 31.85 16.51 30.24
CA ASP A 7 31.53 16.02 28.90
C ASP A 7 31.15 14.53 28.91
N VAL A 8 31.87 13.71 29.69
CA VAL A 8 31.55 12.28 29.88
C VAL A 8 30.17 12.10 30.52
N ILE A 9 29.82 12.92 31.52
CA ILE A 9 28.50 12.88 32.16
C ILE A 9 27.41 13.29 31.16
N ASN A 10 27.62 14.36 30.39
CA ASN A 10 26.66 14.81 29.38
C ASN A 10 26.41 13.74 28.31
N GLU A 11 27.46 13.07 27.84
CA GLU A 11 27.35 11.98 26.87
C GLU A 11 26.59 10.76 27.44
N THR A 12 26.81 10.44 28.71
CA THR A 12 26.12 9.34 29.39
C THR A 12 24.63 9.64 29.57
N VAL A 13 24.29 10.86 29.98
CA VAL A 13 22.90 11.30 30.18
C VAL A 13 22.15 11.36 28.85
N THR A 14 22.75 11.95 27.82
CA THR A 14 22.14 12.04 26.48
C THR A 14 21.90 10.65 25.88
N ASN A 15 22.86 9.73 25.99
CA ASN A 15 22.67 8.35 25.54
C ASN A 15 21.54 7.64 26.30
N SER A 16 21.47 7.84 27.62
CA SER A 16 20.40 7.25 28.44
C SER A 16 19.02 7.77 28.04
N ILE A 17 18.90 9.06 27.76
CA ILE A 17 17.65 9.68 27.29
C ILE A 17 17.28 9.14 25.91
N ILE A 18 18.22 9.05 24.96
CA ILE A 18 17.97 8.52 23.62
C ILE A 18 17.46 7.08 23.70
N VAL A 19 18.11 6.23 24.49
CA VAL A 19 17.70 4.83 24.68
C VAL A 19 16.32 4.74 25.34
N ALA A 20 16.05 5.55 26.36
CA ALA A 20 14.74 5.58 27.01
C ALA A 20 13.64 6.05 26.06
N CYS A 21 13.91 7.08 25.25
CA CYS A 21 12.98 7.59 24.25
C CYS A 21 12.72 6.59 23.13
N ASP A 22 13.75 5.94 22.56
CA ASP A 22 13.57 4.94 21.49
C ASP A 22 12.79 3.71 21.99
N ASN A 23 12.97 3.32 23.25
CA ASN A 23 12.21 2.23 23.87
C ASN A 23 10.77 2.61 24.24
N SER A 24 10.55 3.84 24.72
CA SER A 24 9.24 4.31 25.18
C SER A 24 8.37 4.83 24.03
N MET A 25 8.99 5.28 22.94
CA MET A 25 8.33 5.82 21.75
C MET A 25 8.84 5.10 20.49
N PRO A 26 8.55 3.80 20.34
CA PRO A 26 8.97 3.04 19.17
C PRO A 26 8.42 3.70 17.90
N LYS A 27 9.33 4.03 16.97
CA LYS A 27 8.96 4.62 15.68
C LYS A 27 8.03 3.65 14.95
N SER A 28 6.78 4.07 14.74
CA SER A 28 5.81 3.30 13.96
C SER A 28 6.26 3.29 12.50
N ILE A 29 6.97 2.25 12.11
CA ILE A 29 7.25 1.99 10.70
C ILE A 29 5.95 1.45 10.12
N SER A 30 5.20 2.31 9.44
CA SER A 30 4.09 1.88 8.59
C SER A 30 4.66 1.04 7.45
N LYS A 31 4.84 -0.26 7.71
CA LYS A 31 5.19 -1.24 6.69
C LYS A 31 3.92 -1.45 5.88
N TYR A 32 3.75 -0.69 4.80
CA TYR A 32 2.78 -1.03 3.77
C TYR A 32 3.06 -2.47 3.35
N LYS A 33 2.21 -3.40 3.79
CA LYS A 33 2.36 -4.81 3.41
C LYS A 33 2.23 -4.87 1.90
N ALA A 34 3.32 -5.22 1.22
CA ALA A 34 3.29 -5.50 -0.19
C ALA A 34 2.18 -6.52 -0.44
N GLN A 35 1.35 -6.27 -1.45
CA GLN A 35 0.23 -7.14 -1.75
C GLN A 35 0.77 -8.55 -2.03
N ASN A 36 0.23 -9.56 -1.34
CA ASN A 36 0.70 -10.94 -1.40
C ASN A 36 0.65 -11.58 -2.81
N TRP A 37 -0.11 -10.98 -3.74
CA TRP A 37 -0.23 -11.39 -5.12
C TRP A 37 0.72 -10.65 -6.07
N TRP A 38 1.47 -9.67 -5.59
CA TRP A 38 2.37 -8.88 -6.42
C TRP A 38 3.65 -9.64 -6.74
N THR A 39 3.92 -9.87 -8.03
CA THR A 39 5.08 -10.64 -8.49
C THR A 39 6.18 -9.75 -9.07
N PRO A 40 7.45 -10.19 -9.10
CA PRO A 40 8.51 -9.46 -9.80
C PRO A 40 8.20 -9.21 -11.29
N ASN A 41 7.49 -10.14 -11.94
CA ASN A 41 7.03 -9.99 -13.32
C ASN A 41 6.04 -8.82 -13.48
N LEU A 42 5.17 -8.58 -12.50
CA LEU A 42 4.30 -7.40 -12.51
C LEU A 42 5.09 -6.09 -12.40
N ASN A 43 6.24 -6.08 -11.70
CA ASN A 43 7.11 -4.91 -11.66
C ASN A 43 7.75 -4.61 -13.01
N SER A 44 8.25 -5.63 -13.71
CA SER A 44 8.84 -5.43 -15.05
C SER A 44 7.78 -4.95 -16.04
N LEU A 45 6.59 -5.57 -16.04
CA LEU A 45 5.47 -5.15 -16.88
C LEU A 45 4.98 -3.73 -16.55
N LYS A 46 4.87 -3.37 -15.26
CA LYS A 46 4.50 -2.01 -14.83
C LYS A 46 5.49 -0.97 -15.34
N LYS A 47 6.81 -1.22 -15.18
CA LYS A 47 7.86 -0.32 -15.66
C LYS A 47 7.78 -0.16 -17.18
N ARG A 48 7.69 -1.27 -17.91
CA ARG A 48 7.55 -1.27 -19.38
C ARG A 48 6.29 -0.53 -19.84
N ASN A 49 5.17 -0.72 -19.15
CA ASN A 49 3.92 -0.05 -19.47
C ASN A 49 4.03 1.46 -19.33
N GLN A 50 4.69 1.93 -18.27
CA GLN A 50 4.94 3.34 -18.03
C GLN A 50 5.83 3.93 -19.13
N THR A 51 6.93 3.28 -19.48
CA THR A 51 7.82 3.74 -20.56
C THR A 51 7.08 3.88 -21.89
N LEU A 52 6.32 2.85 -22.29
CA LEU A 52 5.55 2.86 -23.54
C LEU A 52 4.42 3.90 -23.53
N ARG A 53 3.81 4.14 -22.37
CA ARG A 53 2.80 5.19 -22.21
C ARG A 53 3.40 6.56 -22.46
N LEU A 54 4.55 6.85 -21.85
CA LEU A 54 5.24 8.13 -21.99
C LEU A 54 5.70 8.35 -23.43
N GLU A 55 6.27 7.33 -24.08
CA GLU A 55 6.65 7.36 -25.49
C GLU A 55 5.45 7.71 -26.38
N TYR A 56 4.33 7.01 -26.22
CA TYR A 56 3.10 7.29 -26.96
C TYR A 56 2.60 8.72 -26.72
N GLN A 57 2.57 9.20 -25.47
CA GLN A 57 2.11 10.55 -25.14
C GLN A 57 3.01 11.64 -25.73
N HIS A 58 4.33 11.43 -25.70
CA HIS A 58 5.29 12.35 -26.32
C HIS A 58 5.10 12.43 -27.83
N LEU A 59 4.97 11.28 -28.51
CA LEU A 59 4.76 11.23 -29.96
C LEU A 59 3.40 11.81 -30.35
N LEU A 60 2.34 11.53 -29.58
CA LEU A 60 1.02 12.09 -29.81
C LEU A 60 1.03 13.63 -29.76
N LYS A 61 1.80 14.22 -28.83
CA LYS A 61 1.92 15.68 -28.69
C LYS A 61 2.74 16.32 -29.83
N ARG A 62 3.81 15.67 -30.29
CA ARG A 62 4.72 16.24 -31.31
C ARG A 62 4.31 15.93 -32.75
N HIS A 63 3.79 14.73 -32.99
CA HIS A 63 3.51 14.20 -34.33
C HIS A 63 2.14 13.49 -34.35
N PRO A 64 1.04 14.23 -34.15
CA PRO A 64 -0.30 13.67 -34.18
C PRO A 64 -0.58 13.03 -35.54
N GLY A 65 -1.20 11.85 -35.53
CA GLY A 65 -1.58 11.12 -36.76
C GLY A 65 -0.45 10.43 -37.51
N SER A 66 0.82 10.63 -37.14
CA SER A 66 1.97 9.97 -37.78
C SER A 66 1.97 8.45 -37.58
N GLU A 67 2.64 7.72 -38.48
CA GLU A 67 2.77 6.27 -38.37
C GLU A 67 3.55 5.87 -37.11
N SER A 68 4.54 6.67 -36.69
CA SER A 68 5.27 6.44 -35.43
C SER A 68 4.33 6.51 -34.21
N THR A 69 3.40 7.46 -34.18
CA THR A 69 2.35 7.54 -33.15
C THR A 69 1.43 6.31 -33.16
N ARG A 70 1.06 5.81 -34.35
CA ARG A 70 0.23 4.58 -34.47
C ARG A 70 0.97 3.34 -33.97
N VAL A 71 2.25 3.19 -34.31
CA VAL A 71 3.10 2.09 -33.85
C VAL A 71 3.28 2.14 -32.32
N ALA A 72 3.59 3.31 -31.76
CA ALA A 72 3.73 3.50 -30.32
C ALA A 72 2.42 3.18 -29.57
N LYS A 73 1.27 3.63 -30.11
CA LYS A 73 -0.06 3.27 -29.57
C LYS A 73 -0.26 1.76 -29.54
N ARG A 74 0.06 1.05 -30.63
CA ARG A 74 -0.10 -0.41 -30.72
C ARG A 74 0.77 -1.13 -29.68
N ARG A 75 2.04 -0.72 -29.54
CA ARG A 75 2.96 -1.27 -28.53
C ARG A 75 2.46 -1.06 -27.10
N PHE A 76 2.05 0.17 -26.77
CA PHE A 76 1.48 0.50 -25.47
C PHE A 76 0.24 -0.34 -25.16
N MET A 77 -0.71 -0.43 -26.10
CA MET A 77 -1.96 -1.18 -25.90
C MET A 77 -1.71 -2.69 -25.74
N ALA A 78 -0.78 -3.26 -26.52
CA ALA A 78 -0.39 -4.66 -26.40
C ALA A 78 0.19 -4.97 -25.00
N ASN A 79 1.16 -4.17 -24.55
CA ASN A 79 1.75 -4.36 -23.22
C ASN A 79 0.75 -4.05 -22.09
N ARG A 80 -0.17 -3.09 -22.28
CA ARG A 80 -1.23 -2.82 -21.31
C ARG A 80 -2.16 -4.03 -21.15
N LYS A 81 -2.54 -4.67 -22.26
CA LYS A 81 -3.35 -5.90 -22.25
C LYS A 81 -2.63 -7.01 -21.49
N GLU A 82 -1.35 -7.23 -21.80
CA GLU A 82 -0.51 -8.21 -21.12
C GLU A 82 -0.41 -7.93 -19.61
N TYR A 83 -0.09 -6.69 -19.23
CA TYR A 83 -0.01 -6.26 -17.83
C TYR A 83 -1.31 -6.50 -17.06
N LEU A 84 -2.46 -6.11 -17.63
CA LEU A 84 -3.76 -6.30 -16.99
C LEU A 84 -4.14 -7.78 -16.88
N ASN A 85 -3.80 -8.59 -17.89
CA ASN A 85 -4.03 -10.03 -17.84
C ASN A 85 -3.18 -10.68 -16.73
N GLU A 86 -1.92 -10.28 -16.61
CA GLU A 86 -1.04 -10.78 -15.57
C GLU A 86 -1.52 -10.37 -14.17
N ILE A 87 -2.03 -9.16 -13.99
CA ILE A 87 -2.65 -8.74 -12.72
C ILE A 87 -3.82 -9.66 -12.37
N ARG A 88 -4.71 -9.95 -13.33
CA ARG A 88 -5.85 -10.85 -13.09
C ARG A 88 -5.37 -12.24 -12.71
N ARG A 89 -4.39 -12.79 -13.44
CA ARG A 89 -3.80 -14.10 -13.15
C ARG A 89 -3.19 -14.15 -11.76
N ALA A 90 -2.37 -13.17 -11.40
CA ALA A 90 -1.68 -13.13 -10.12
C ALA A 90 -2.67 -13.00 -8.93
N LYS A 91 -3.69 -12.15 -9.07
CA LYS A 91 -4.77 -12.04 -8.08
C LYS A 91 -5.53 -13.36 -7.91
N MET A 92 -5.94 -13.99 -9.02
CA MET A 92 -6.64 -15.27 -8.97
C MET A 92 -5.78 -16.38 -8.37
N ALA A 93 -4.49 -16.45 -8.73
CA ALA A 93 -3.57 -17.45 -8.19
C ALA A 93 -3.37 -17.28 -6.68
N SER A 94 -3.20 -16.04 -6.21
CA SER A 94 -3.11 -15.74 -4.78
C SER A 94 -4.41 -16.08 -4.04
N TRP A 95 -5.57 -15.75 -4.61
CA TRP A 95 -6.86 -16.10 -4.03
C TRP A 95 -7.07 -17.62 -3.94
N ARG A 96 -6.76 -18.37 -5.01
CA ARG A 96 -6.83 -19.83 -4.99
C ARG A 96 -5.92 -20.43 -3.93
N ARG A 97 -4.68 -19.93 -3.83
CA ARG A 97 -3.74 -20.34 -2.77
C ARG A 97 -4.32 -20.08 -1.38
N PHE A 98 -4.79 -18.87 -1.13
CA PHE A 98 -5.43 -18.50 0.13
C PHE A 98 -6.59 -19.43 0.49
N VAL A 99 -7.53 -19.64 -0.43
CA VAL A 99 -8.66 -20.54 -0.21
C VAL A 99 -8.18 -21.97 0.07
N THR A 100 -7.24 -22.49 -0.72
CA THR A 100 -6.73 -23.87 -0.57
C THR A 100 -6.05 -24.06 0.78
N THR A 101 -5.17 -23.14 1.18
CA THR A 101 -4.47 -23.21 2.47
C THR A 101 -5.44 -23.14 3.64
N GLU A 102 -6.36 -22.17 3.65
CA GLU A 102 -7.29 -21.97 4.77
C GLU A 102 -8.39 -23.04 4.86
N SER A 103 -8.88 -23.53 3.71
CA SER A 103 -9.94 -24.55 3.69
C SER A 103 -9.46 -25.96 4.06
N THR A 104 -8.15 -26.22 3.96
CA THR A 104 -7.56 -27.49 4.41
C THR A 104 -7.62 -27.61 5.93
N GLU A 105 -7.53 -26.48 6.65
CA GLU A 105 -7.55 -26.46 8.12
C GLU A 105 -8.96 -26.27 8.68
N ILE A 106 -9.79 -25.38 8.09
CA ILE A 106 -11.12 -25.06 8.61
C ILE A 106 -12.13 -24.87 7.45
N VAL A 107 -13.05 -25.83 7.30
CA VAL A 107 -14.09 -25.82 6.25
C VAL A 107 -14.98 -24.58 6.29
N TRP A 108 -15.25 -24.05 7.48
CA TRP A 108 -16.01 -22.80 7.71
C TRP A 108 -15.12 -21.60 8.07
N GLY A 109 -13.87 -21.63 7.59
CA GLY A 109 -12.84 -20.67 7.92
C GLY A 109 -13.06 -19.28 7.30
N LEU A 110 -11.98 -18.51 7.27
CA LEU A 110 -12.00 -17.14 6.75
C LEU A 110 -12.54 -17.02 5.30
N PRO A 111 -12.21 -17.93 4.35
CA PRO A 111 -12.76 -17.87 3.00
C PRO A 111 -14.30 -17.91 2.96
N TYR A 112 -14.91 -18.79 3.75
CA TYR A 112 -16.36 -18.88 3.86
C TYR A 112 -16.96 -17.61 4.46
N LYS A 113 -16.36 -17.09 5.55
CA LYS A 113 -16.83 -15.84 6.18
C LYS A 113 -16.76 -14.65 5.22
N ILE A 114 -15.74 -14.59 4.36
CA ILE A 114 -15.62 -13.55 3.31
C ILE A 114 -16.76 -13.72 2.30
N ALA A 115 -16.96 -14.93 1.77
CA ALA A 115 -18.00 -15.21 0.78
C ALA A 115 -19.42 -14.97 1.32
N ALA A 116 -19.67 -15.30 2.59
CA ALA A 116 -20.94 -15.09 3.26
C ALA A 116 -21.16 -13.66 3.79
N GLY A 117 -20.24 -12.72 3.52
CA GLY A 117 -20.34 -11.34 3.99
C GLY A 117 -20.27 -11.17 5.52
N ARG A 118 -19.70 -12.16 6.22
CA ARG A 118 -19.61 -12.20 7.70
C ARG A 118 -18.32 -11.56 8.24
N VAL A 119 -17.42 -11.12 7.37
CA VAL A 119 -16.23 -10.33 7.77
C VAL A 119 -16.65 -8.87 7.95
N LYS A 120 -16.64 -8.40 9.20
CA LYS A 120 -16.91 -7.00 9.52
C LYS A 120 -15.70 -6.14 9.11
N PRO A 121 -15.90 -5.01 8.41
CA PRO A 121 -14.82 -4.06 8.20
C PRO A 121 -14.33 -3.53 9.57
N PRO A 122 -13.05 -3.16 9.69
CA PRO A 122 -12.57 -2.51 10.90
C PRO A 122 -13.43 -1.26 11.16
N LYS A 123 -13.90 -1.12 12.41
CA LYS A 123 -14.61 0.10 12.82
C LYS A 123 -13.63 1.27 12.69
N PRO A 124 -13.98 2.37 12.00
CA PRO A 124 -13.13 3.55 11.98
C PRO A 124 -12.97 4.07 13.41
N LEU A 125 -11.78 4.60 13.72
CA LEU A 125 -11.55 5.28 14.98
C LEU A 125 -12.33 6.59 14.95
N ALA A 126 -13.35 6.70 15.78
CA ALA A 126 -14.06 7.93 16.01
C ALA A 126 -13.38 8.71 17.12
N SER A 127 -12.62 9.74 16.75
CA SER A 127 -11.88 10.58 17.70
C SER A 127 -12.51 11.96 17.92
N LEU A 128 -13.52 12.34 17.13
CA LEU A 128 -14.14 13.66 17.18
C LEU A 128 -15.55 13.60 17.78
N THR A 129 -15.89 14.61 18.56
CA THR A 129 -17.23 14.88 19.08
C THR A 129 -17.93 15.89 18.18
N GLU A 130 -19.17 15.61 17.82
CA GLU A 130 -20.06 16.56 17.14
C GLU A 130 -20.48 17.70 18.08
N ASN A 131 -21.03 18.79 17.53
CA ASN A 131 -21.46 19.98 18.27
C ASN A 131 -22.46 19.67 19.40
N ASP A 132 -23.21 18.57 19.26
CA ASP A 132 -24.19 18.10 20.24
C ASP A 132 -23.55 17.30 21.38
N GLY A 133 -22.20 17.23 21.44
CA GLY A 133 -21.44 16.44 22.41
C GLY A 133 -21.41 14.93 22.14
N SER A 134 -22.06 14.47 21.06
CA SER A 134 -22.06 13.06 20.65
C SER A 134 -20.75 12.69 19.98
N MET A 135 -20.21 11.49 20.27
CA MET A 135 -19.02 10.99 19.59
C MET A 135 -19.39 10.52 18.18
N THR A 136 -18.58 10.89 17.18
CA THR A 136 -18.73 10.39 15.81
C THR A 136 -18.69 8.84 15.79
N LYS A 137 -19.29 8.19 14.80
CA LYS A 137 -19.39 6.72 14.71
C LYS A 137 -18.87 6.18 13.39
N SER A 138 -18.72 7.05 12.40
CA SER A 138 -18.22 6.72 11.07
C SER A 138 -17.15 7.70 10.62
N TRP A 139 -16.29 7.26 9.69
CA TRP A 139 -15.29 8.15 9.09
C TRP A 139 -15.93 9.29 8.31
N GLN A 140 -17.15 9.10 7.78
CA GLN A 140 -17.92 10.15 7.11
C GLN A 140 -18.37 11.24 8.09
N GLU A 141 -18.83 10.86 9.28
CA GLU A 141 -19.16 11.80 10.35
C GLU A 141 -17.91 12.55 10.83
N THR A 142 -16.80 11.83 11.06
CA THR A 142 -15.52 12.45 11.41
C THR A 142 -15.03 13.43 10.32
N ALA A 143 -15.19 13.10 9.04
CA ALA A 143 -14.79 13.97 7.93
C ALA A 143 -15.70 15.22 7.77
N ARG A 144 -16.96 15.16 8.24
CA ARG A 144 -17.87 16.31 8.27
C ARG A 144 -17.65 17.21 9.48
N ALA A 145 -17.09 16.66 10.55
CA ALA A 145 -16.78 17.37 11.79
C ALA A 145 -15.40 18.08 11.76
N LEU A 146 -14.63 17.92 10.69
CA LEU A 146 -13.43 18.71 10.36
C LEU A 146 -13.82 19.99 9.62
#